data_AF-A0A9E3EC06-F1
#
_entry.id   AF-A0A9E3EC06-F1
#
_cell.length_a   1.000
_cell.length_b   1.000
_cell.length_c   1.000
_cell.angle_alpha   90.00
_cell.angle_beta   90.00
_cell.angle_gamma   90.00
#
_symmetry.space_group_name_H-M   'P 1'
#
loop_
_entity.id
_entity.type
_entity.pdbx_description
1 polymer ?
#
loop_
_entity_poly.entity_id
_entity_poly.type
_entity_poly.pdbx_seq_one_letter_code
_entity_poly.pdbx_strand_id
1 'polypeptide(L)'
;MAAFAVRRLNRLRERLRLLGGPSPASGIEGFGRRGGHVCLMMGREDASLDEIEIFFGPKGERLKTIPGAALRVVDELDHGLALRRSRQIALEELEAWLDDHWPAPETPARDPPTRAARAQ
;
A
#
# COMPACT_ATOMS: atom_id res chain seq x y z
N MET A 1 -25.35 5.04 -20.68
CA MET A 1 -24.33 5.51 -19.70
C MET A 1 -22.97 4.82 -19.82
N ALA A 2 -22.85 3.55 -20.23
CA ALA A 2 -21.57 2.84 -20.34
C ALA A 2 -20.52 3.49 -21.29
N ALA A 3 -20.95 4.10 -22.40
CA ALA A 3 -20.05 4.67 -23.40
C ALA A 3 -19.25 5.90 -22.91
N PHE A 4 -19.73 6.61 -21.89
CA PHE A 4 -19.05 7.80 -21.36
C PHE A 4 -17.89 7.44 -20.44
N ALA A 5 -18.08 6.43 -19.57
CA ALA A 5 -17.04 5.89 -18.70
C ALA A 5 -15.88 5.31 -19.52
N VAL A 6 -16.19 4.52 -20.56
CA VAL A 6 -15.17 3.93 -21.46
C VAL A 6 -14.33 4.99 -22.18
N ARG A 7 -14.94 6.09 -22.63
CA ARG A 7 -14.21 7.20 -23.28
C ARG A 7 -13.35 8.01 -22.32
N ARG A 8 -13.71 8.07 -21.03
CA ARG A 8 -12.89 8.72 -19.99
C ARG A 8 -11.70 7.83 -19.62
N LEU A 9 -11.93 6.53 -19.45
CA LEU A 9 -10.93 5.49 -19.21
C LEU A 9 -9.87 5.43 -20.31
N ASN A 10 -10.28 5.48 -21.57
CA ASN A 10 -9.35 5.47 -22.70
C ASN A 10 -8.44 6.71 -22.73
N ARG A 11 -8.99 7.90 -22.44
CA ARG A 11 -8.20 9.14 -22.36
C ARG A 11 -7.20 9.15 -21.21
N LEU A 12 -7.53 8.54 -20.07
CA LEU A 12 -6.60 8.43 -18.95
C LEU A 12 -5.45 7.47 -19.27
N ARG A 13 -5.74 6.30 -19.86
CA ARG A 13 -4.71 5.36 -20.36
C ARG A 13 -3.76 6.00 -21.36
N GLU A 14 -4.28 6.84 -22.25
CA GLU A 14 -3.49 7.51 -23.27
C GLU A 14 -2.56 8.57 -22.67
N ARG A 15 -3.03 9.36 -21.69
CA ARG A 15 -2.19 10.31 -20.94
C ARG A 15 -1.11 9.62 -20.12
N LEU A 16 -1.43 8.48 -19.50
CA LEU A 16 -0.47 7.70 -18.70
C LEU A 16 0.59 7.02 -19.58
N ARG A 17 0.23 6.61 -20.81
CA ARG A 17 1.19 6.13 -21.82
C ARG A 17 2.15 7.22 -22.31
N LEU A 18 1.69 8.46 -22.43
CA LEU A 18 2.49 9.59 -22.92
C LEU A 18 3.58 10.06 -21.93
N LEU A 19 3.57 9.60 -20.68
CA LEU A 19 4.56 9.93 -19.65
C LEU A 19 5.79 9.00 -19.63
N GLY A 20 5.92 8.06 -20.58
CA GLY A 20 7.18 7.40 -20.95
C GLY A 20 7.86 6.49 -19.90
N GLY A 21 7.32 6.38 -18.68
CA GLY A 21 7.83 5.50 -17.64
C GLY A 21 7.28 4.07 -17.72
N PRO A 22 7.95 3.09 -17.07
CA PRO A 22 7.35 1.77 -16.86
C PRO A 22 6.00 1.94 -16.15
N SER A 23 4.99 1.17 -16.57
CA SER A 23 3.68 1.19 -15.93
C SER A 23 3.80 0.95 -14.42
N PRO A 24 2.95 1.55 -13.57
CA PRO A 24 2.93 1.27 -12.14
C PRO A 24 2.87 -0.23 -11.84
N ALA A 25 2.13 -0.99 -12.63
CA ALA A 25 2.07 -2.45 -12.55
C ALA A 25 3.44 -3.12 -12.72
N SER A 26 4.21 -2.76 -13.76
CA SER A 26 5.56 -3.32 -13.96
C SER A 26 6.54 -2.93 -12.84
N GLY A 27 6.39 -1.75 -12.24
CA GLY A 27 7.20 -1.33 -11.10
C GLY A 27 6.92 -2.19 -9.86
N ILE A 28 5.64 -2.37 -9.53
CA ILE A 28 5.19 -3.17 -8.38
C ILE A 28 5.56 -4.65 -8.56
N GLU A 29 5.34 -5.22 -9.77
CA GLU A 29 5.76 -6.58 -10.09
C GLU A 29 7.27 -6.77 -9.89
N GLY A 30 8.08 -5.83 -10.37
CA GLY A 30 9.52 -5.87 -10.21
C GLY A 30 9.98 -5.79 -8.75
N PHE A 31 9.32 -4.97 -7.94
CA PHE A 31 9.62 -4.83 -6.52
C PHE A 31 9.25 -6.09 -5.72
N GLY A 32 8.06 -6.65 -5.96
CA GLY A 32 7.63 -7.90 -5.33
C GLY A 32 8.56 -9.08 -5.63
N ARG A 33 9.05 -9.20 -6.87
CA ARG A 33 10.05 -10.23 -7.25
C ARG A 33 11.37 -10.13 -6.50
N ARG A 34 11.70 -8.96 -5.94
CA ARG A 34 12.90 -8.75 -5.11
C ARG A 34 12.63 -8.96 -3.61
N GLY A 35 11.46 -9.49 -3.25
CA GLY A 35 11.04 -9.67 -1.86
C GLY A 35 10.51 -8.39 -1.20
N GLY A 36 10.24 -7.34 -1.98
CA GLY A 36 9.64 -6.11 -1.46
C GLY A 36 8.15 -6.28 -1.18
N HIS A 37 7.65 -5.56 -0.18
CA HIS A 37 6.22 -5.53 0.16
C HIS A 37 5.62 -4.15 -0.12
N VAL A 38 4.48 -4.11 -0.81
CA VAL A 38 3.75 -2.89 -1.19
C VAL A 38 2.30 -3.01 -0.73
N CYS A 39 1.80 -1.99 -0.03
CA CYS A 39 0.38 -1.86 0.27
C CYS A 39 -0.15 -0.58 -0.38
N LEU A 40 -1.10 -0.72 -1.29
CA LEU A 40 -1.86 0.41 -1.82
C LEU A 40 -3.08 0.62 -0.93
N MET A 41 -3.12 1.75 -0.25
CA MET A 41 -4.23 2.13 0.62
C MET A 41 -5.03 3.25 -0.03
N MET A 42 -6.34 3.06 -0.16
CA MET A 42 -7.24 4.01 -0.81
C MET A 42 -8.55 4.13 -0.04
N GLY A 43 -9.16 5.30 -0.11
CA GLY A 43 -10.52 5.50 0.37
C GLY A 43 -11.55 4.78 -0.50
N ARG A 44 -12.68 4.38 0.09
CA ARG A 44 -13.79 3.77 -0.68
C ARG A 44 -14.31 4.66 -1.82
N GLU A 45 -14.31 5.96 -1.61
CA GLU A 45 -14.78 6.95 -2.60
C GLU A 45 -13.63 7.54 -3.43
N ASP A 46 -12.43 6.97 -3.31
CA ASP A 46 -11.25 7.45 -4.00
C ASP A 46 -11.32 7.18 -5.51
N ALA A 47 -11.21 8.23 -6.32
CA ALA A 47 -11.22 8.12 -7.78
C ALA A 47 -10.03 7.31 -8.33
N SER A 48 -8.95 7.16 -7.57
CA SER A 48 -7.80 6.33 -7.95
C SER A 48 -8.09 4.84 -7.92
N LEU A 49 -9.24 4.39 -7.36
CA LEU A 49 -9.68 3.01 -7.53
C LEU A 49 -9.92 2.64 -9.00
N ASP A 50 -10.34 3.60 -9.84
CA ASP A 50 -10.44 3.39 -11.30
C ASP A 50 -9.07 3.12 -11.93
N GLU A 51 -8.00 3.74 -11.39
CA GLU A 51 -6.64 3.52 -11.86
C GLU A 51 -6.14 2.12 -11.52
N ILE A 52 -6.53 1.59 -10.35
CA ILE A 52 -6.27 0.20 -10.01
C ILE A 52 -6.91 -0.74 -11.01
N GLU A 53 -8.15 -0.49 -11.42
CA GLU A 53 -8.79 -1.34 -12.42
C GLU A 53 -8.11 -1.23 -13.79
N ILE A 54 -7.66 -0.03 -14.17
CA ILE A 54 -6.92 0.19 -15.41
C ILE A 54 -5.63 -0.65 -15.46
N PHE A 55 -4.87 -0.68 -14.37
CA PHE A 55 -3.54 -1.29 -14.36
C PHE A 55 -3.54 -2.76 -13.95
N PHE A 56 -4.43 -3.14 -13.04
CA PHE A 56 -4.45 -4.45 -12.40
C PHE A 56 -5.72 -5.27 -12.70
N GLY A 57 -6.60 -4.76 -13.57
CA GLY A 57 -7.85 -5.43 -13.94
C GLY A 57 -8.96 -5.25 -12.89
N PRO A 58 -10.16 -5.80 -13.13
CA PRO A 58 -11.34 -5.58 -12.29
C PRO A 58 -11.02 -5.81 -10.82
N LYS A 59 -11.39 -4.88 -9.93
CA LYS A 59 -11.10 -4.95 -8.49
C LYS A 59 -9.63 -5.21 -8.12
N GLY A 60 -8.69 -4.96 -9.04
CA GLY A 60 -7.27 -5.20 -8.86
C GLY A 60 -6.87 -6.69 -8.82
N GLU A 61 -7.60 -7.60 -9.45
CA GLU A 61 -7.30 -9.05 -9.37
C GLU A 61 -5.85 -9.41 -9.72
N ARG A 62 -5.21 -8.74 -10.70
CA ARG A 62 -3.80 -9.00 -11.01
C ARG A 62 -2.86 -8.56 -9.90
N LEU A 63 -3.19 -7.53 -9.13
CA LEU A 63 -2.37 -7.07 -8.00
C LEU A 63 -2.24 -8.20 -6.95
N LYS A 64 -3.32 -8.95 -6.71
CA LYS A 64 -3.34 -10.08 -5.77
C LYS A 64 -2.41 -11.22 -6.17
N THR A 65 -2.03 -11.30 -7.45
CA THR A 65 -1.09 -12.31 -7.95
C THR A 65 0.37 -11.91 -7.77
N ILE A 66 0.65 -10.67 -7.35
CA ILE A 66 2.01 -10.17 -7.15
C ILE A 66 2.43 -10.47 -5.71
N PRO A 67 3.49 -11.27 -5.48
CA PRO A 67 4.00 -11.52 -4.13
C PRO A 67 4.35 -10.22 -3.40
N GLY A 68 3.90 -10.11 -2.16
CA GLY A 68 4.15 -8.94 -1.32
C GLY A 68 3.29 -7.71 -1.64
N ALA A 69 2.41 -7.77 -2.64
CA ALA A 69 1.51 -6.66 -2.97
C ALA A 69 0.13 -6.84 -2.32
N ALA A 70 -0.43 -5.75 -1.81
CA ALA A 70 -1.77 -5.69 -1.23
C ALA A 70 -2.53 -4.43 -1.67
N LEU A 71 -3.86 -4.53 -1.69
CA LEU A 71 -4.77 -3.40 -1.81
C LEU A 71 -5.69 -3.38 -0.59
N ARG A 72 -5.69 -2.27 0.13
CA ARG A 72 -6.62 -2.00 1.22
C ARG A 72 -7.52 -0.84 0.84
N VAL A 73 -8.82 -1.10 0.86
CA VAL A 73 -9.86 -0.07 0.70
C VAL A 73 -10.39 0.24 2.08
N VAL A 74 -10.16 1.46 2.54
CA VAL A 74 -10.44 1.89 3.91
C VAL A 74 -11.60 2.88 3.89
N ASP A 75 -12.54 2.69 4.80
CA ASP A 75 -13.68 3.61 4.96
C ASP A 75 -13.20 4.92 5.61
N GLU A 76 -13.84 6.03 5.27
CA GLU A 76 -13.52 7.38 5.80
C GLU A 76 -12.13 7.94 5.43
N LEU A 77 -11.34 7.24 4.61
CA LEU A 77 -10.07 7.77 4.11
C LEU A 77 -10.30 8.76 2.96
N ASP A 78 -9.89 10.01 3.14
CA ASP A 78 -9.89 10.99 2.04
C ASP A 78 -8.65 10.84 1.15
N HIS A 79 -8.82 11.02 -0.16
CA HIS A 79 -7.79 10.82 -1.19
C HIS A 79 -6.46 11.53 -0.90
N GLY A 80 -6.50 12.73 -0.31
CA GLY A 80 -5.33 13.55 -0.06
C GLY A 80 -4.75 13.42 1.35
N LEU A 81 -5.34 12.59 2.21
CA LEU A 81 -5.09 12.58 3.65
C LEU A 81 -5.17 13.99 4.26
N ALA A 82 -6.05 14.84 3.74
CA ALA A 82 -6.24 16.23 4.12
C ALA A 82 -6.91 16.34 5.50
N LEU A 83 -7.77 15.38 5.85
CA LEU A 83 -8.44 15.35 7.14
C LEU A 83 -7.56 14.72 8.22
N ARG A 84 -7.63 15.26 9.44
CA ARG A 84 -6.92 14.70 10.60
C ARG A 84 -7.33 13.25 10.86
N ARG A 85 -8.62 12.95 10.71
CA ARG A 85 -9.16 11.61 10.90
C ARG A 85 -8.56 10.61 9.90
N SER A 86 -8.51 10.96 8.61
CA SER A 86 -7.89 10.11 7.59
C SER A 86 -6.41 9.84 7.86
N ARG A 87 -5.65 10.85 8.30
CA ARG A 87 -4.24 10.64 8.67
C ARG A 87 -4.09 9.67 9.84
N GLN A 88 -4.95 9.77 10.83
CA GLN A 88 -4.93 8.85 11.96
C GLN A 88 -5.25 7.42 11.52
N ILE A 89 -6.29 7.23 10.71
CA ILE A 89 -6.64 5.92 10.15
C ILE A 89 -5.48 5.36 9.31
N ALA A 90 -4.88 6.18 8.45
CA ALA A 90 -3.73 5.76 7.63
C ALA A 90 -2.53 5.32 8.48
N LEU A 91 -2.28 5.99 9.61
CA LEU A 91 -1.23 5.60 10.55
C LEU A 91 -1.55 4.27 11.23
N GLU A 92 -2.78 4.10 11.75
CA GLU A 92 -3.23 2.85 12.39
C GLU A 92 -3.12 1.66 11.42
N GLU A 93 -3.53 1.84 10.15
CA GLU A 93 -3.42 0.83 9.11
C GLU A 93 -1.97 0.56 8.69
N LEU A 94 -1.10 1.58 8.66
CA LEU A 94 0.32 1.43 8.36
C LEU A 94 1.05 0.68 9.48
N GLU A 95 0.78 1.01 10.75
CA GLU A 95 1.34 0.31 11.90
C GLU A 95 0.94 -1.17 11.88
N ALA A 96 -0.34 -1.48 11.69
CA ALA A 96 -0.80 -2.86 11.57
C ALA A 96 -0.12 -3.60 10.41
N TRP A 97 0.04 -2.95 9.25
CA TRP A 97 0.72 -3.57 8.12
C TRP A 97 2.21 -3.82 8.37
N LEU A 98 2.90 -2.91 9.07
CA LEU A 98 4.29 -3.05 9.45
C LEU A 98 4.48 -4.19 10.44
N ASP A 99 3.60 -4.33 11.43
CA ASP A 99 3.66 -5.41 12.41
C ASP A 99 3.48 -6.79 11.75
N ASP A 100 2.59 -6.89 10.76
CA ASP A 100 2.34 -8.14 10.02
C ASP A 100 3.53 -8.60 9.16
N HIS A 101 4.29 -7.67 8.58
CA HIS A 101 5.31 -7.96 7.55
C HIS A 101 6.74 -7.70 7.99
N TRP A 102 6.92 -6.89 9.02
CA TRP A 102 8.21 -6.50 9.57
C TRP A 102 8.14 -6.45 11.09
N PRO A 103 7.78 -7.57 11.75
CA PRO A 103 7.72 -7.60 13.20
C PRO A 103 9.06 -7.14 13.75
N ALA A 104 9.01 -6.23 14.72
CA ALA A 104 10.21 -5.78 15.39
C ALA A 104 11.01 -7.02 15.83
N PRO A 105 12.35 -7.04 15.63
CA PRO A 105 13.14 -8.14 16.16
C PRO A 105 12.81 -8.28 17.64
N GLU A 106 12.49 -9.51 18.09
CA GLU A 106 12.33 -9.78 19.50
C GLU A 106 13.50 -9.14 20.22
N THR A 107 13.23 -8.12 21.02
CA THR A 107 14.28 -7.51 21.81
C THR A 107 14.72 -8.61 22.76
N PRO A 108 15.94 -9.17 22.63
CA PRO A 108 16.35 -10.20 23.57
C PRO A 108 16.22 -9.59 24.96
N ALA A 109 15.54 -10.31 25.86
CA ALA A 109 15.30 -9.87 27.22
C ALA A 109 16.62 -9.31 27.75
N ARG A 110 16.63 -8.02 28.08
CA ARG A 110 17.81 -7.40 28.68
C ARG A 110 18.12 -8.22 29.91
N ASP A 111 19.26 -8.91 29.92
CA ASP A 111 19.72 -9.57 31.13
C ASP A 111 19.63 -8.54 32.27
N PRO A 112 18.95 -8.85 33.38
CA PRO A 112 18.90 -7.92 34.50
C PRO A 112 20.35 -7.57 34.84
N PRO A 113 20.68 -6.30 35.09
CA PRO A 113 22.05 -5.91 35.38
C PRO A 113 22.53 -6.79 36.52
N THR A 114 23.50 -7.66 36.23
CA THR A 114 24.15 -8.49 37.23
C THR A 114 24.61 -7.53 38.30
N ARG A 115 23.95 -7.54 39.47
CA ARG A 115 24.45 -6.84 40.65
C ARG A 115 25.78 -7.53 40.95
N ALA A 116 26.86 -6.96 40.41
CA ALA A 116 28.20 -7.35 40.76
C ALA A 116 28.28 -7.17 42.27
N ALA A 117 28.33 -8.29 42.98
CA ALA A 117 28.62 -8.36 44.38
C ALA A 117 29.94 -7.61 44.60
N ARG A 118 29.86 -6.40 45.14
CA ARG A 118 30.99 -5.85 45.90
C ARG A 118 30.76 -6.24 47.35
N ALA A 119 31.43 -7.32 47.68
CA ALA A 119 31.76 -7.74 49.02
C ALA A 119 32.64 -6.67 49.69
N GLN A 120 32.38 -6.50 51.00
CA GLN A 120 33.25 -6.02 52.08
C GLN A 120 33.85 -4.62 51.96
#